data_AF-A0A9D2J535-F1
#
_entry.id   AF-A0A9D2J535-F1
#
_cell.length_a   1.000
_cell.length_b   1.000
_cell.length_c   1.000
_cell.angle_alpha   90.00
_cell.angle_beta   90.00
_cell.angle_gamma   90.00
#
_symmetry.space_group_name_H-M   'P 1'
#
loop_
_entity.id
_entity.type
_entity.pdbx_description
1 polymer ?
#
loop_
_entity_poly.entity_id
_entity_poly.type
_entity_poly.pdbx_seq_one_letter_code
_entity_poly.pdbx_strand_id
1 'polypeptide(L)'
;MRAVLAEDPNDVTAFNELAEIVRRRAAEVAQPDPLAADTEPISRAEAAATAHWALAEELAGKPHGWYALIEMARLSLDEDREAAMRRLGAACDRDPSGTALIQGVRMLREAHLPAEGLGLGVGHWSPADHDPEAGRQIVQAALDADRPADARRHLRDLAELGAQHRDTARVVAELEPVVAAAEASVASD
;
A
#
# COMPACT_ATOMS: atom_id res chain seq x y z
N MET A 1 1.05 -12.72 -19.16
CA MET A 1 1.49 -11.79 -18.11
C MET A 1 2.12 -10.54 -18.67
N ARG A 2 3.27 -10.59 -19.36
CA ARG A 2 3.89 -9.36 -19.91
C ARG A 2 2.99 -8.56 -20.87
N ALA A 3 2.22 -9.22 -21.74
CA ALA A 3 1.25 -8.54 -22.60
C ALA A 3 0.10 -7.89 -21.81
N VAL A 4 -0.44 -8.60 -20.82
CA VAL A 4 -1.48 -8.06 -19.91
C VAL A 4 -0.96 -6.82 -19.18
N LEU A 5 0.24 -6.90 -18.60
CA LEU A 5 0.88 -5.76 -17.92
C LEU A 5 1.33 -4.65 -18.87
N ALA A 6 1.37 -4.90 -20.17
CA ALA A 6 1.56 -3.86 -21.19
C ALA A 6 0.29 -3.02 -21.35
N GLU A 7 -0.86 -3.66 -21.29
CA GLU A 7 -2.19 -3.04 -21.41
C GLU A 7 -2.64 -2.41 -20.10
N ASP A 8 -2.52 -3.14 -18.98
CA ASP A 8 -2.82 -2.68 -17.63
C ASP A 8 -1.64 -2.95 -16.69
N PRO A 9 -0.78 -1.94 -16.42
CA PRO A 9 0.35 -2.10 -15.51
C PRO A 9 -0.06 -2.31 -14.05
N ASN A 10 -1.36 -2.19 -13.73
CA ASN A 10 -1.91 -2.35 -12.40
C ASN A 10 -2.69 -3.67 -12.22
N ASP A 11 -2.65 -4.57 -13.21
CA ASP A 11 -3.21 -5.92 -13.04
C ASP A 11 -2.41 -6.68 -11.98
N VAL A 12 -2.96 -6.68 -10.77
CA VAL A 12 -2.38 -7.29 -9.56
C VAL A 12 -2.15 -8.79 -9.77
N THR A 13 -3.06 -9.47 -10.47
CA THR A 13 -2.95 -10.92 -10.69
C THR A 13 -1.79 -11.20 -11.63
N ALA A 14 -1.74 -10.50 -12.77
CA ALA A 14 -0.69 -10.67 -13.76
C ALA A 14 0.69 -10.27 -13.22
N PHE A 15 0.76 -9.23 -12.39
CA PHE A 15 1.98 -8.84 -11.70
C PHE A 15 2.46 -9.97 -10.78
N ASN A 16 1.60 -10.45 -9.88
CA ASN A 16 1.97 -11.47 -8.89
C ASN A 16 2.38 -12.79 -9.55
N GLU A 17 1.67 -13.23 -10.58
CA GLU A 17 2.04 -14.42 -11.35
C GLU A 17 3.41 -14.25 -12.04
N LEU A 18 3.67 -13.10 -12.64
CA LEU A 18 4.97 -12.84 -13.26
C LEU A 18 6.08 -12.75 -12.21
N ALA A 19 5.83 -12.08 -11.09
CA ALA A 19 6.78 -11.93 -10.00
C ALA A 19 7.18 -13.29 -9.43
N GLU A 20 6.23 -14.21 -9.23
CA GLU A 20 6.51 -15.59 -8.82
C GLU A 20 7.37 -16.36 -9.84
N ILE A 21 7.08 -16.21 -11.14
CA ILE A 21 7.89 -16.84 -12.20
C ILE A 21 9.33 -16.33 -12.17
N VAL A 22 9.54 -15.01 -12.06
CA VAL A 22 10.88 -14.41 -12.05
C VAL A 22 11.62 -14.77 -10.75
N ARG A 23 10.95 -14.75 -9.58
CA ARG A 23 11.50 -15.20 -8.30
C ARG A 23 12.02 -16.64 -8.37
N ARG A 24 11.19 -17.57 -8.86
CA ARG A 24 11.55 -18.99 -8.98
C ARG A 24 12.76 -19.18 -9.90
N ARG A 25 12.79 -18.50 -11.05
CA ARG A 25 13.92 -18.58 -11.99
C ARG A 25 15.22 -18.02 -11.40
N ALA A 26 15.17 -16.88 -10.72
CA ALA A 26 16.36 -16.30 -10.09
C ALA A 26 16.92 -17.20 -8.98
N ALA A 27 16.03 -17.81 -8.21
CA ALA A 27 16.36 -18.79 -7.19
C ALA A 27 17.00 -20.07 -7.74
N GLU A 28 16.65 -20.50 -8.96
CA GLU A 28 17.25 -21.66 -9.63
C GLU A 28 18.66 -21.33 -10.18
N VAL A 29 18.88 -20.10 -10.65
CA VAL A 29 20.17 -19.64 -11.18
C VAL A 29 21.21 -19.36 -10.09
N ALA A 30 20.78 -19.06 -8.86
CA ALA A 30 21.66 -18.85 -7.70
C ALA A 30 22.44 -20.11 -7.25
N GLN A 31 22.31 -21.24 -7.96
CA GLN A 31 23.17 -22.40 -7.77
C GLN A 31 24.60 -22.05 -8.22
N PRO A 32 25.61 -22.11 -7.34
CA PRO A 32 26.93 -21.58 -7.62
C PRO A 32 27.60 -22.31 -8.81
N ASP A 33 28.13 -21.54 -9.75
CA ASP A 33 29.01 -22.03 -10.81
C ASP A 33 30.27 -22.63 -10.15
N PRO A 34 30.61 -23.92 -10.39
CA PRO A 34 31.81 -24.56 -9.83
C PRO A 34 33.14 -23.86 -10.19
N LEU A 35 33.13 -22.93 -11.15
CA LEU A 35 34.30 -22.18 -11.63
C LEU A 35 34.29 -20.69 -11.23
N ALA A 36 33.26 -20.20 -10.53
CA ALA A 36 33.23 -18.82 -10.05
C ALA A 36 34.16 -18.64 -8.83
N ALA A 37 35.14 -17.74 -8.94
CA ALA A 37 36.07 -17.41 -7.87
C ALA A 37 35.37 -16.78 -6.65
N ASP A 38 35.85 -17.10 -5.44
CA ASP A 38 35.56 -16.62 -4.06
C ASP A 38 34.57 -15.45 -3.87
N THR A 39 33.39 -15.54 -4.48
CA THR A 39 32.30 -14.60 -4.29
C THR A 39 31.29 -15.33 -3.44
N GLU A 40 30.96 -14.76 -2.29
CA GLU A 40 29.96 -15.34 -1.40
C GLU A 40 28.65 -15.51 -2.19
N PRO A 41 28.11 -16.73 -2.30
CA PRO A 41 26.95 -16.99 -3.13
C PRO A 41 25.77 -16.20 -2.56
N ILE A 42 25.14 -15.36 -3.40
CA ILE A 42 23.90 -14.66 -3.07
C ILE A 42 22.88 -15.72 -2.64
N SER A 43 22.22 -15.51 -1.51
CA SER A 43 21.22 -16.46 -1.05
C SER A 43 20.06 -16.54 -2.04
N ARG A 44 19.41 -17.71 -2.08
CA ARG A 44 18.20 -17.92 -2.90
C ARG A 44 17.13 -16.85 -2.63
N ALA A 45 17.02 -16.39 -1.37
CA ALA A 45 16.06 -15.39 -0.95
C ALA A 45 16.42 -14.00 -1.50
N GLU A 46 17.69 -13.59 -1.42
CA GLU A 46 18.17 -12.33 -1.98
C GLU A 46 18.03 -12.30 -3.50
N ALA A 47 18.40 -13.38 -4.20
CA ALA A 47 18.23 -13.48 -5.66
C ALA A 47 16.74 -13.32 -6.07
N ALA A 48 15.82 -13.92 -5.32
CA ALA A 48 14.39 -13.76 -5.54
C ALA A 48 13.91 -12.32 -5.24
N ALA A 49 14.38 -11.70 -4.16
CA ALA A 49 14.05 -10.31 -3.83
C ALA A 49 14.56 -9.33 -4.90
N THR A 50 15.80 -9.49 -5.37
CA THR A 50 16.38 -8.70 -6.47
C THR A 50 15.57 -8.86 -7.76
N ALA A 51 15.17 -10.08 -8.09
CA ALA A 51 14.30 -10.35 -9.24
C ALA A 51 12.93 -9.66 -9.13
N HIS A 52 12.31 -9.70 -7.95
CA HIS A 52 11.05 -9.01 -7.70
C HIS A 52 11.24 -7.49 -7.83
N TRP A 53 12.28 -6.94 -7.23
CA TRP A 53 12.62 -5.53 -7.34
C TRP A 53 12.76 -5.09 -8.80
N ALA A 54 13.55 -5.82 -9.60
CA ALA A 54 13.79 -5.49 -10.99
C ALA A 54 12.50 -5.48 -11.84
N LEU A 55 11.58 -6.42 -11.59
CA LEU A 55 10.28 -6.43 -12.25
C LEU A 55 9.43 -5.22 -11.83
N ALA A 56 9.39 -4.90 -10.54
CA ALA A 56 8.64 -3.77 -10.03
C ALA A 56 9.20 -2.44 -10.57
N GLU A 57 10.52 -2.31 -10.64
CA GLU A 57 11.19 -1.13 -11.20
C GLU A 57 10.90 -0.96 -12.70
N GLU A 58 10.94 -2.05 -13.49
CA GLU A 58 10.55 -2.04 -14.91
C GLU A 58 9.14 -1.45 -15.09
N LEU A 59 8.18 -1.88 -14.27
CA LEU A 59 6.77 -1.48 -14.37
C LEU A 59 6.49 -0.11 -13.74
N ALA A 60 7.23 0.29 -12.71
CA ALA A 60 7.13 1.60 -12.08
C ALA A 60 7.53 2.74 -13.04
N GLY A 61 8.32 2.44 -14.08
CA GLY A 61 8.62 3.37 -15.16
C GLY A 61 7.42 3.76 -16.03
N LYS A 62 6.29 3.04 -15.92
CA LYS A 62 5.08 3.35 -16.69
C LYS A 62 4.29 4.49 -16.05
N PRO A 63 3.83 5.50 -16.82
CA PRO A 63 3.19 6.70 -16.26
C PRO A 63 1.97 6.45 -15.36
N HIS A 64 1.22 5.36 -15.59
CA HIS A 64 0.01 5.03 -14.83
C HIS A 64 0.18 3.75 -13.98
N GLY A 65 1.40 3.20 -13.92
CA GLY A 65 1.73 2.05 -13.09
C GLY A 65 1.89 2.50 -11.64
N TRP A 66 0.83 2.35 -10.83
CA TRP A 66 0.85 2.60 -9.39
C TRP A 66 1.12 1.32 -8.59
N TYR A 67 0.65 0.15 -9.05
CA TYR A 67 0.77 -1.08 -8.27
C TYR A 67 2.24 -1.51 -8.09
N ALA A 68 3.07 -1.34 -9.12
CA ALA A 68 4.49 -1.60 -9.02
C ALA A 68 5.21 -0.71 -7.98
N LEU A 69 4.75 0.54 -7.79
CA LEU A 69 5.28 1.41 -6.73
C LEU A 69 4.87 0.93 -5.33
N ILE A 70 3.66 0.37 -5.17
CA ILE A 70 3.23 -0.29 -3.92
C ILE A 70 4.16 -1.46 -3.59
N GLU A 71 4.47 -2.31 -4.57
CA GLU A 71 5.36 -3.46 -4.34
C GLU A 71 6.80 -3.04 -4.04
N MET A 72 7.32 -2.02 -4.74
CA MET A 72 8.64 -1.46 -4.38
C MET A 72 8.65 -0.84 -2.98
N ALA A 73 7.57 -0.16 -2.58
CA ALA A 73 7.46 0.38 -1.22
C ALA A 73 7.44 -0.74 -0.17
N ARG A 74 6.73 -1.84 -0.45
CA ARG A 74 6.69 -3.04 0.41
C ARG A 74 8.08 -3.64 0.59
N LEU A 75 8.85 -3.75 -0.49
CA LEU A 75 10.21 -4.29 -0.45
C LEU A 75 11.20 -3.38 0.29
N SER A 76 10.99 -2.06 0.26
CA SER A 76 11.91 -1.11 0.89
C SER A 76 11.47 -0.62 2.27
N LEU A 77 10.31 -1.02 2.80
CA LEU A 77 9.74 -0.39 3.99
C LEU A 77 10.64 -0.51 5.23
N ASP A 78 11.23 -1.70 5.42
CA ASP A 78 12.08 -1.99 6.58
C ASP A 78 13.50 -1.41 6.43
N GLU A 79 14.02 -1.37 5.21
CA GLU A 79 15.41 -0.97 4.93
C GLU A 79 15.56 0.54 4.61
N ASP A 80 14.58 1.12 3.92
CA ASP A 80 14.53 2.53 3.50
C ASP A 80 13.09 3.04 3.50
N ARG A 81 12.60 3.30 4.73
CA ARG A 81 11.25 3.82 4.96
C ARG A 81 10.99 5.12 4.23
N GLU A 82 11.98 6.01 4.11
CA GLU A 82 11.80 7.31 3.45
C GLU A 82 11.53 7.12 1.95
N ALA A 83 12.29 6.25 1.29
CA ALA A 83 12.04 5.91 -0.10
C ALA A 83 10.74 5.14 -0.29
N ALA A 84 10.36 4.26 0.65
CA ALA A 84 9.05 3.60 0.65
C ALA A 84 7.92 4.64 0.67
N MET A 85 7.98 5.63 1.57
CA MET A 85 6.98 6.70 1.66
C MET A 85 6.88 7.53 0.39
N ARG A 86 8.01 7.89 -0.25
CA ARG A 86 8.00 8.58 -1.55
C ARG A 86 7.30 7.77 -2.63
N ARG A 87 7.54 6.45 -2.68
CA ARG A 87 6.89 5.56 -3.64
C ARG A 87 5.40 5.44 -3.40
N LEU A 88 4.96 5.36 -2.13
CA LEU A 88 3.54 5.36 -1.78
C LEU A 88 2.83 6.65 -2.20
N GLY A 89 3.44 7.81 -1.96
CA GLY A 89 2.90 9.09 -2.43
C GLY A 89 2.77 9.13 -3.97
N ALA A 90 3.83 8.74 -4.68
CA ALA A 90 3.81 8.65 -6.14
C ALA A 90 2.79 7.63 -6.68
N ALA A 91 2.51 6.55 -5.95
CA ALA A 91 1.47 5.60 -6.30
C ALA A 91 0.08 6.23 -6.17
N CYS A 92 -0.17 6.98 -5.09
CA CYS A 92 -1.41 7.70 -4.88
C CYS A 92 -1.66 8.76 -5.96
N ASP A 93 -0.61 9.51 -6.35
CA ASP A 93 -0.72 10.53 -7.40
C ASP A 93 -1.08 9.95 -8.79
N ARG A 94 -0.76 8.66 -9.02
CA ARG A 94 -1.05 7.95 -10.27
C ARG A 94 -2.39 7.23 -10.27
N ASP A 95 -3.05 7.14 -9.11
CA ASP A 95 -4.30 6.40 -8.95
C ASP A 95 -5.45 7.30 -8.47
N PRO A 96 -6.30 7.78 -9.39
CA PRO A 96 -7.44 8.62 -9.04
C PRO A 96 -8.57 7.85 -8.32
N SER A 97 -8.52 6.52 -8.26
CA SER A 97 -9.55 5.72 -7.60
C SER A 97 -9.38 5.62 -6.08
N GLY A 98 -8.16 5.90 -5.58
CA GLY A 98 -7.79 5.70 -4.18
C GLY A 98 -7.44 4.26 -3.80
N THR A 99 -7.35 3.33 -4.75
CA THR A 99 -6.90 1.94 -4.52
C THR A 99 -5.47 1.88 -4.01
N ALA A 100 -4.54 2.65 -4.59
CA ALA A 100 -3.16 2.78 -4.13
C ALA A 100 -3.11 3.33 -2.70
N LEU A 101 -3.98 4.29 -2.37
CA LEU A 101 -4.09 4.84 -1.02
C LEU A 101 -4.56 3.78 -0.01
N ILE A 102 -5.60 2.99 -0.36
CA ILE A 102 -6.08 1.88 0.47
C ILE A 102 -4.93 0.89 0.76
N GLN A 103 -4.20 0.49 -0.27
CA GLN A 103 -3.09 -0.47 -0.14
C GLN A 103 -1.95 0.12 0.70
N GLY A 104 -1.57 1.37 0.45
CA GLY A 104 -0.50 2.05 1.18
C GLY A 104 -0.81 2.27 2.65
N VAL A 105 -2.02 2.76 2.99
CA VAL A 105 -2.43 2.95 4.39
C VAL A 105 -2.52 1.62 5.12
N ARG A 106 -3.11 0.59 4.49
CA ARG A 106 -3.18 -0.75 5.09
C ARG A 106 -1.79 -1.33 5.35
N MET A 107 -0.88 -1.23 4.37
CA MET A 107 0.51 -1.68 4.51
C MET A 107 1.21 -1.02 5.70
N LEU A 108 1.07 0.30 5.84
CA LEU A 108 1.69 1.04 6.94
C LEU A 108 1.11 0.65 8.30
N ARG A 109 -0.22 0.47 8.39
CA ARG A 109 -0.87 -0.01 9.62
C ARG A 109 -0.43 -1.41 10.02
N GLU A 110 -0.38 -2.33 9.06
CA GLU A 110 0.09 -3.71 9.27
C GLU A 110 1.57 -3.76 9.71
N ALA A 111 2.37 -2.79 9.27
CA ALA A 111 3.76 -2.60 9.68
C ALA A 111 3.91 -1.82 11.01
N HIS A 112 2.83 -1.57 11.76
CA HIS A 112 2.82 -0.79 12.99
C HIS A 112 3.30 0.66 12.83
N LEU A 113 3.04 1.26 11.67
CA LEU A 113 3.30 2.67 11.32
C LEU A 113 1.97 3.44 11.06
N PRO A 114 1.01 3.42 12.00
CA PRO A 114 -0.31 4.01 11.75
C PRO A 114 -0.28 5.53 11.61
N ALA A 115 0.69 6.22 12.24
CA ALA A 115 0.85 7.67 12.11
C ALA A 115 1.28 8.07 10.69
N GLU A 116 2.20 7.32 10.08
CA GLU A 116 2.60 7.47 8.69
C GLU A 116 1.46 7.14 7.73
N GLY A 117 0.71 6.07 8.03
CA GLY A 117 -0.50 5.71 7.29
C GLY A 117 -1.54 6.83 7.30
N LEU A 118 -1.79 7.43 8.47
CA LEU A 118 -2.66 8.59 8.61
C LEU A 118 -2.12 9.80 7.83
N GLY A 119 -0.81 10.06 7.89
CA GLY A 119 -0.17 11.15 7.16
C GLY A 119 -0.31 11.02 5.64
N LEU A 120 -0.08 9.83 5.10
CA LEU A 120 -0.32 9.52 3.68
C LEU A 120 -1.81 9.73 3.32
N GLY A 121 -2.70 9.23 4.18
CA GLY A 121 -4.15 9.42 4.08
C GLY A 121 -4.55 10.88 3.91
N VAL A 122 -4.16 11.73 4.86
CA VAL A 122 -4.51 13.16 4.86
C VAL A 122 -3.94 13.89 3.63
N GLY A 123 -2.78 13.47 3.10
CA GLY A 123 -2.16 14.10 1.94
C GLY A 123 -2.82 13.79 0.60
N HIS A 124 -3.44 12.61 0.45
CA HIS A 124 -3.90 12.11 -0.85
C HIS A 124 -5.38 11.73 -0.89
N TRP A 125 -6.11 11.75 0.22
CA TRP A 125 -7.51 11.33 0.22
C TRP A 125 -8.45 12.41 -0.36
N SER A 126 -9.23 12.03 -1.36
CA SER A 126 -10.42 12.75 -1.79
C SER A 126 -11.67 11.91 -1.48
N PRO A 127 -12.46 12.25 -0.44
CA PRO A 127 -13.70 11.52 -0.15
C PRO A 127 -14.71 11.58 -1.30
N ALA A 128 -14.64 12.64 -2.11
CA ALA A 128 -15.53 12.85 -3.25
C ALA A 128 -15.27 11.81 -4.36
N ASP A 129 -14.00 11.55 -4.64
CA ASP A 129 -13.56 10.80 -5.82
C ASP A 129 -13.17 9.36 -5.49
N HIS A 130 -12.64 9.11 -4.29
CA HIS A 130 -12.07 7.82 -3.93
C HIS A 130 -13.12 6.86 -3.37
N ASP A 131 -12.84 5.56 -3.50
CA ASP A 131 -13.64 4.51 -2.87
C ASP A 131 -13.79 4.75 -1.35
N PRO A 132 -15.00 4.58 -0.76
CA PRO A 132 -15.23 4.73 0.68
C PRO A 132 -14.31 3.89 1.57
N GLU A 133 -13.76 2.79 1.07
CA GLU A 133 -12.76 1.98 1.75
C GLU A 133 -11.47 2.76 2.04
N ALA A 134 -11.10 3.76 1.22
CA ALA A 134 -9.98 4.66 1.54
C ALA A 134 -10.26 5.43 2.84
N GLY A 135 -11.47 5.97 2.98
CA GLY A 135 -11.92 6.63 4.20
C GLY A 135 -11.90 5.69 5.41
N ARG A 136 -12.32 4.42 5.22
CA ARG A 136 -12.21 3.40 6.27
C ARG A 136 -10.78 3.22 6.75
N GLN A 137 -9.83 3.04 5.84
CA GLN A 137 -8.43 2.81 6.22
C GLN A 137 -7.84 4.01 6.95
N ILE A 138 -8.24 5.24 6.60
CA ILE A 138 -7.78 6.48 7.26
C ILE A 138 -8.36 6.61 8.67
N VAL A 139 -9.67 6.35 8.83
CA VAL A 139 -10.30 6.32 10.17
C VAL A 139 -9.62 5.26 11.05
N GLN A 140 -9.37 4.08 10.50
CA GLN A 140 -8.67 3.02 11.23
C GLN A 140 -7.20 3.39 11.54
N ALA A 141 -6.48 4.05 10.64
CA ALA A 141 -5.13 4.54 10.90
C ALA A 141 -5.10 5.57 12.04
N ALA A 142 -6.10 6.45 12.11
CA ALA A 142 -6.24 7.39 13.21
C ALA A 142 -6.52 6.71 14.54
N LEU A 143 -7.37 5.66 14.56
CA LEU A 143 -7.63 4.88 15.76
C LEU A 143 -6.38 4.11 16.22
N ASP A 144 -5.67 3.46 15.30
CA ASP A 144 -4.43 2.72 15.60
C ASP A 144 -3.30 3.65 16.08
N ALA A 145 -3.33 4.91 15.67
CA ALA A 145 -2.41 5.95 16.13
C ALA A 145 -2.84 6.63 17.44
N ASP A 146 -3.90 6.14 18.09
CA ASP A 146 -4.48 6.68 19.33
C ASP A 146 -4.96 8.15 19.19
N ARG A 147 -5.58 8.45 18.04
CA ARG A 147 -6.09 9.79 17.67
C ARG A 147 -7.59 9.77 17.39
N PRO A 148 -8.46 9.49 18.39
CA PRO A 148 -9.90 9.34 18.18
C PRO A 148 -10.59 10.61 17.68
N ALA A 149 -10.11 11.81 18.05
CA ALA A 149 -10.65 13.07 17.55
C ALA A 149 -10.42 13.24 16.02
N ASP A 150 -9.28 12.78 15.51
CA ASP A 150 -9.01 12.77 14.07
C ASP A 150 -9.85 11.69 13.37
N ALA A 151 -9.98 10.50 13.97
CA ALA A 151 -10.85 9.45 13.47
C ALA A 151 -12.30 9.95 13.30
N ARG A 152 -12.83 10.68 14.29
CA ARG A 152 -14.15 11.34 14.25
C ARG A 152 -14.25 12.38 13.14
N ARG A 153 -13.22 13.21 12.97
CA ARG A 153 -13.20 14.19 11.87
C ARG A 153 -13.27 13.49 10.51
N HIS A 154 -12.41 12.49 10.28
CA HIS A 154 -12.37 11.75 9.02
C HIS A 154 -13.65 10.95 8.76
N LEU A 155 -14.29 10.39 9.80
CA LEU A 155 -15.58 9.73 9.65
C LEU A 155 -16.68 10.69 9.21
N ARG A 156 -16.69 11.93 9.73
CA ARG A 156 -17.62 12.98 9.27
C ARG A 156 -17.32 13.41 7.84
N ASP A 157 -16.05 13.65 7.50
CA ASP A 157 -15.64 14.00 6.14
C ASP A 157 -16.10 12.92 5.14
N LEU A 158 -15.94 11.63 5.49
CA LEU A 158 -16.45 10.52 4.70
C LEU A 158 -17.97 10.56 4.55
N ALA A 159 -18.71 10.79 5.64
CA ALA A 159 -20.17 10.83 5.61
C ALA A 159 -20.73 12.00 4.79
N GLU A 160 -20.09 13.16 4.86
CA GLU A 160 -20.56 14.39 4.21
C GLU A 160 -20.09 14.50 2.76
N LEU A 161 -18.79 14.30 2.52
CA LEU A 161 -18.15 14.51 1.22
C LEU A 161 -18.10 13.24 0.36
N GLY A 162 -18.28 12.07 0.97
CA GLY A 162 -18.36 10.78 0.28
C GLY A 162 -19.77 10.29 -0.02
N ALA A 163 -20.81 11.09 0.28
CA ALA A 163 -22.20 10.66 0.28
C ALA A 163 -22.72 10.14 -1.08
N GLN A 164 -22.10 10.55 -2.18
CA GLN A 164 -22.42 10.10 -3.54
C GLN A 164 -22.07 8.64 -3.81
N HIS A 165 -21.14 8.05 -3.04
CA HIS A 165 -20.78 6.65 -3.18
C HIS A 165 -21.80 5.77 -2.47
N ARG A 166 -22.31 4.76 -3.18
CA ARG A 166 -23.39 3.89 -2.67
C ARG A 166 -23.04 3.18 -1.35
N ASP A 167 -21.77 2.87 -1.14
CA ASP A 167 -21.30 2.12 0.03
C ASP A 167 -20.96 3.01 1.24
N THR A 168 -20.88 4.33 1.09
CA THR A 168 -20.46 5.26 2.16
C THR A 168 -21.29 5.11 3.41
N ALA A 169 -22.62 5.06 3.29
CA ALA A 169 -23.51 4.94 4.44
C ALA A 169 -23.26 3.65 5.25
N ARG A 170 -22.95 2.55 4.57
CA ARG A 170 -22.60 1.28 5.19
C ARG A 170 -21.27 1.38 5.94
N VAL A 171 -20.23 1.93 5.29
CA VAL A 171 -18.91 2.12 5.91
C VAL A 171 -19.01 3.00 7.16
N VAL A 172 -19.75 4.11 7.07
CA VAL A 172 -19.94 5.03 8.21
C VAL A 172 -20.64 4.33 9.36
N ALA A 173 -21.73 3.60 9.09
CA ALA A 173 -22.47 2.87 10.11
C ALA A 173 -21.62 1.81 10.82
N GLU A 174 -20.70 1.16 10.10
CA GLU A 174 -19.77 0.18 10.69
C GLU A 174 -18.71 0.84 11.59
N LEU A 175 -18.23 2.03 11.25
CA LEU A 175 -17.13 2.72 11.95
C LEU A 175 -17.60 3.58 13.13
N GLU A 176 -18.79 4.16 13.05
CA GLU A 176 -19.38 5.03 14.08
C GLU A 176 -19.28 4.46 15.51
N PRO A 177 -19.70 3.20 15.80
CA PRO A 177 -19.60 2.66 17.15
C PRO A 177 -18.15 2.50 17.62
N VAL A 178 -17.22 2.21 16.72
CA VAL A 178 -15.79 2.03 17.04
C VAL A 178 -15.16 3.37 17.42
N VAL A 179 -15.43 4.41 16.63
CA VAL A 179 -14.94 5.78 16.91
C VAL A 179 -15.54 6.32 18.22
N ALA A 180 -16.85 6.15 18.43
CA ALA A 180 -17.51 6.60 19.65
C ALA A 180 -16.95 5.93 20.91
N ALA A 181 -16.64 4.62 20.85
CA ALA A 181 -16.02 3.91 21.96
C ALA A 181 -14.62 4.44 22.29
N ALA A 182 -13.80 4.72 21.26
CA ALA A 182 -12.46 5.26 21.44
C ALA A 182 -12.48 6.67 22.07
N GLU A 183 -13.40 7.54 21.64
CA GLU A 183 -13.58 8.88 22.23
C GLU A 183 -13.96 8.82 23.72
N ALA A 184 -14.83 7.88 24.10
CA ALA A 184 -15.25 7.70 25.49
C ALA A 184 -14.11 7.18 26.39
N SER A 185 -13.21 6.35 25.84
CA SER A 185 -12.04 5.86 26.57
C SER A 185 -11.10 7.01 26.93
N VAL A 186 -10.77 7.87 25.97
CA VAL A 186 -9.88 9.03 26.20
C VAL A 186 -10.48 10.06 27.17
N ALA A 187 -11.81 10.18 27.21
CA ALA A 187 -12.47 11.08 28.16
C ALA A 187 -12.51 10.55 29.60
N SER A 188 -12.19 9.26 29.81
CA SER A 188 -12.25 8.59 31.12
C SER A 188 -10.88 8.49 31.81
N ASP A 189 -9.79 8.76 31.09
CA ASP A 189 -8.40 8.81 31.58
C ASP A 189 -8.00 10.22 32.03
#